data_AF-A0A0Q6WJW4-F1
#
_entry.id   AF-A0A0Q6WJW4-F1
#
_cell.length_a   1.000
_cell.length_b   1.000
_cell.length_c   1.000
_cell.angle_alpha   90.00
_cell.angle_beta   90.00
_cell.angle_gamma   90.00
#
_symmetry.space_group_name_H-M   'P 1'
#
loop_
_entity.id
_entity.type
_entity.pdbx_description
1 polymer ?
#
loop_
_entity_poly.entity_id
_entity_poly.type
_entity_poly.pdbx_seq_one_letter_code
_entity_poly.pdbx_strand_id
1 'polypeptide(L)'
;MSATATSGLPVSFRTGTPTTCTVAGDKLTLVAAGECLVIASQPGGAGSDGTQWAAADDASQLFNVLKHAQVVDFTPPDYVLSAATKSIALSATSGSGLPVTFSSDTPAVCTVSGSTLQLLAKGSCAVSAKQAGNESYKETTTQRYIAVDPLLIADGFAPGGGRGTMNNLVTKQGGNVWVNPWDSALNAGWEWCDASAGDWCYSKVSTDGSTLDSALHIPDTMFTGGWQYGFNRIDIFAPGLSGFNSSGDTVGGLQVTTEKALGFTMGLGLDLYSSNKPIVVHLDLGKRNNGCNVRLSTLVWAPLPGLLSYGVPLDNFAVTDACGLSGVTTASLDDDVRKLPNPFDSTGAPVNAAAFKAALDKMAASRASAATLLQSSNVVRTRFWLMDANVDKKTAGIYASDLTIKGAITIQ
;
A
#
# COMPACT_ATOMS: atom_id res chain seq x y z
N MET A 1 -15.82 -43.64 3.52
CA MET A 1 -16.27 -43.40 4.91
C MET A 1 -16.12 -44.70 5.66
N SER A 2 -15.84 -44.66 6.95
CA SER A 2 -15.72 -45.86 7.79
C SER A 2 -16.46 -45.68 9.10
N ALA A 3 -17.09 -46.76 9.56
CA ALA A 3 -17.76 -46.85 10.84
C ALA A 3 -17.66 -48.29 11.32
N THR A 4 -17.65 -48.48 12.64
CA THR A 4 -17.56 -49.80 13.27
C THR A 4 -18.76 -50.02 14.18
N ALA A 5 -19.25 -51.26 14.22
CA ALA A 5 -20.28 -51.69 15.16
C ALA A 5 -19.69 -52.78 16.06
N THR A 6 -19.97 -52.73 17.36
CA THR A 6 -19.47 -53.73 18.32
C THR A 6 -20.02 -55.13 18.06
N SER A 7 -21.16 -55.23 17.38
CA SER A 7 -21.77 -56.49 16.93
C SER A 7 -21.05 -57.12 15.72
N GLY A 8 -20.18 -56.37 15.03
CA GLY A 8 -19.57 -56.78 13.76
C GLY A 8 -20.53 -56.78 12.56
N LEU A 9 -21.79 -56.36 12.75
CA LEU A 9 -22.80 -56.24 11.68
C LEU A 9 -22.48 -55.07 10.73
N PRO A 10 -22.92 -55.13 9.46
CA PRO A 10 -22.63 -54.09 8.48
C PRO A 10 -23.29 -52.76 8.84
N VAL A 11 -22.52 -51.67 8.68
CA VAL A 11 -23.01 -50.30 8.82
C VAL A 11 -23.30 -49.74 7.43
N SER A 12 -24.46 -49.10 7.30
CA SER A 12 -24.86 -48.38 6.09
C SER A 12 -24.80 -46.88 6.33
N PHE A 13 -24.50 -46.09 5.28
CA PHE A 13 -24.46 -44.63 5.36
C PHE A 13 -25.58 -44.01 4.54
N ARG A 14 -26.15 -42.91 5.04
CA ARG A 14 -27.05 -42.03 4.29
C ARG A 14 -26.76 -40.57 4.61
N THR A 15 -27.21 -39.68 3.74
CA THR A 15 -27.17 -38.23 3.98
C THR A 15 -28.48 -37.75 4.58
N GLY A 16 -28.41 -36.85 5.55
CA GLY A 16 -29.57 -36.07 6.02
C GLY A 16 -29.76 -34.75 5.24
N THR A 17 -28.79 -34.38 4.40
CA THR A 17 -28.75 -33.11 3.65
C THR A 17 -28.40 -33.37 2.18
N PRO A 18 -29.29 -34.00 1.40
CA PRO A 18 -29.00 -34.45 0.04
C PRO A 18 -28.69 -33.33 -0.95
N THR A 19 -29.12 -32.09 -0.66
CA THR A 19 -28.78 -30.90 -1.44
C THR A 19 -27.35 -30.41 -1.20
N THR A 20 -26.75 -30.76 -0.05
CA THR A 20 -25.36 -30.39 0.30
C THR A 20 -24.38 -31.51 -0.03
N CYS A 21 -24.77 -32.77 0.21
CA CYS A 21 -23.90 -33.93 -0.01
C CYS A 21 -24.73 -35.20 -0.24
N THR A 22 -24.25 -36.09 -1.11
CA THR A 22 -24.87 -37.39 -1.41
C THR A 22 -23.99 -38.54 -0.97
N VAL A 23 -24.61 -39.66 -0.61
CA VAL A 23 -23.93 -40.87 -0.16
C VAL A 23 -24.32 -42.03 -1.06
N ALA A 24 -23.32 -42.76 -1.57
CA ALA A 24 -23.49 -44.00 -2.33
C ALA A 24 -22.54 -45.07 -1.78
N GLY A 25 -23.09 -46.08 -1.11
CA GLY A 25 -22.30 -47.05 -0.36
C GLY A 25 -21.52 -46.36 0.76
N ASP A 26 -20.20 -46.46 0.73
CA ASP A 26 -19.28 -45.81 1.66
C ASP A 26 -18.66 -44.51 1.10
N LYS A 27 -19.09 -44.05 -0.08
CA LYS A 27 -18.57 -42.84 -0.74
C LYS A 27 -19.49 -41.64 -0.51
N LEU A 28 -18.88 -40.55 -0.07
CA LEU A 28 -19.51 -39.25 0.10
C LEU A 28 -19.12 -38.35 -1.08
N THR A 29 -20.12 -37.71 -1.70
CA THR A 29 -19.92 -36.71 -2.74
C THR A 29 -20.46 -35.38 -2.24
N LEU A 30 -19.64 -34.33 -2.24
CA LEU A 30 -20.08 -32.98 -1.90
C LEU A 30 -20.77 -32.35 -3.11
N VAL A 31 -21.94 -31.78 -2.90
CA VAL A 31 -22.80 -31.19 -3.94
C VAL A 31 -22.76 -29.67 -3.87
N ALA A 32 -22.94 -29.10 -2.68
CA ALA A 32 -22.98 -27.66 -2.47
C ALA A 32 -22.31 -27.25 -1.15
N ALA A 33 -21.96 -25.98 -1.02
CA ALA A 33 -21.53 -25.42 0.26
C ALA A 33 -22.70 -25.37 1.25
N GLY A 34 -22.41 -25.60 2.53
CA GLY A 34 -23.39 -25.71 3.59
C GLY A 34 -23.12 -26.88 4.52
N GLU A 35 -24.04 -27.13 5.46
CA GLU A 35 -23.91 -28.24 6.40
C GLU A 35 -24.23 -29.58 5.71
N CYS A 36 -23.29 -30.52 5.82
CA CYS A 36 -23.42 -31.90 5.37
C CYS A 36 -23.61 -32.80 6.60
N LEU A 37 -24.81 -33.37 6.71
CA LEU A 37 -25.16 -34.36 7.72
C LEU A 37 -25.02 -35.76 7.14
N VAL A 38 -24.10 -36.56 7.68
CA VAL A 38 -23.95 -37.98 7.36
C VAL A 38 -24.43 -38.82 8.54
N ILE A 39 -25.27 -39.80 8.26
CA ILE A 39 -25.86 -40.70 9.25
C ILE A 39 -25.39 -42.13 8.96
N ALA A 40 -24.79 -42.76 9.96
CA ALA A 40 -24.42 -44.17 9.99
C ALA A 40 -25.51 -44.96 10.71
N SER A 41 -26.03 -45.99 10.06
CA SER A 41 -27.12 -46.82 10.56
C SER A 41 -26.74 -48.29 10.53
N GLN A 42 -26.97 -48.99 11.64
CA GLN A 42 -26.71 -50.43 11.78
C GLN A 42 -28.01 -51.16 12.14
N PRO A 43 -28.63 -51.87 11.18
CA PRO A 43 -29.77 -52.73 11.45
C PRO A 43 -29.39 -53.88 12.41
N GLY A 44 -30.35 -54.31 13.22
CA GLY A 44 -30.20 -55.51 14.06
C GLY A 44 -30.06 -56.78 13.24
N GLY A 45 -29.51 -57.84 13.84
CA GLY A 45 -29.27 -59.11 13.17
C GLY A 45 -28.43 -60.10 13.97
N ALA A 46 -28.17 -61.26 13.37
CA ALA A 46 -27.31 -62.29 13.95
C ALA A 46 -25.83 -61.97 13.70
N GLY A 47 -25.04 -61.89 14.77
CA GLY A 47 -23.58 -61.80 14.68
C GLY A 47 -22.94 -63.08 14.12
N SER A 48 -21.63 -63.05 13.89
CA SER A 48 -20.88 -64.22 13.37
C SER A 48 -20.86 -65.41 14.33
N ASP A 49 -21.13 -65.18 15.61
CA ASP A 49 -21.27 -66.18 16.68
C ASP A 49 -22.72 -66.64 16.91
N GLY A 50 -23.69 -66.11 16.14
CA GLY A 50 -25.12 -66.39 16.27
C GLY A 50 -25.85 -65.54 17.31
N THR A 51 -25.16 -64.65 18.03
CA THR A 51 -25.77 -63.73 19.01
C THR A 51 -26.72 -62.76 18.30
N GLN A 52 -27.93 -62.60 18.83
CA GLN A 52 -28.93 -61.68 18.27
C GLN A 52 -28.73 -60.26 18.82
N TRP A 53 -28.55 -59.30 17.91
CA TRP A 53 -28.41 -57.88 18.24
C TRP A 53 -29.63 -57.09 17.79
N ALA A 54 -30.14 -56.21 18.65
CA ALA A 54 -31.09 -55.19 18.24
C ALA A 54 -30.45 -54.18 17.28
N ALA A 55 -31.26 -53.38 16.57
CA ALA A 55 -30.74 -52.26 15.81
C ALA A 55 -30.10 -51.24 16.76
N ALA A 56 -28.95 -50.67 16.38
CA ALA A 56 -28.35 -49.58 17.12
C ALA A 56 -29.03 -48.25 16.77
N ASP A 57 -28.94 -47.29 17.70
CA ASP A 57 -29.29 -45.91 17.40
C ASP A 57 -28.38 -45.35 16.30
N ASP A 58 -28.95 -44.49 15.46
CA ASP A 58 -28.21 -43.83 14.39
C ASP A 58 -27.10 -42.93 14.98
N ALA A 59 -25.89 -43.07 14.47
CA ALA A 59 -24.79 -42.15 14.75
C ALA A 59 -24.71 -41.11 13.62
N SER A 60 -24.52 -39.84 13.95
CA SER A 60 -24.44 -38.77 12.96
C SER A 60 -23.16 -37.97 13.07
N GLN A 61 -22.67 -37.49 11.93
CA GLN A 61 -21.63 -36.48 11.84
C GLN A 61 -22.13 -35.31 10.99
N LEU A 62 -21.90 -34.11 11.50
CA LEU A 62 -22.21 -32.85 10.85
C LEU A 62 -20.90 -32.11 10.60
N PHE A 63 -20.68 -31.69 9.36
CA PHE A 63 -19.54 -30.84 9.03
C PHE A 63 -19.93 -29.81 7.96
N ASN A 64 -19.16 -28.74 7.86
CA ASN A 64 -19.47 -27.64 6.95
C ASN A 64 -18.65 -27.74 5.66
N VAL A 65 -19.32 -27.67 4.52
CA VAL A 65 -18.71 -27.53 3.19
C VAL A 65 -18.57 -26.04 2.90
N LEU A 66 -17.33 -25.56 2.77
CA LEU A 66 -17.06 -24.14 2.57
C LEU A 66 -17.14 -23.74 1.09
N LYS A 67 -17.58 -22.50 0.85
CA LYS A 67 -17.44 -21.84 -0.45
C LYS A 67 -15.98 -21.46 -0.71
N HIS A 68 -15.56 -21.53 -1.97
CA HIS A 68 -14.28 -21.02 -2.44
C HIS A 68 -14.18 -19.50 -2.27
N ALA A 69 -13.02 -19.02 -1.82
CA ALA A 69 -12.70 -17.60 -1.88
C ALA A 69 -12.41 -17.20 -3.33
N GLN A 70 -12.65 -15.94 -3.66
CA GLN A 70 -12.36 -15.37 -4.97
C GLN A 70 -11.87 -13.93 -4.82
N VAL A 71 -11.27 -13.43 -5.89
CA VAL A 71 -10.73 -12.07 -5.99
C VAL A 71 -11.37 -11.32 -7.14
N VAL A 72 -11.50 -10.00 -6.99
CA VAL A 72 -11.88 -9.09 -8.07
C VAL A 72 -10.67 -8.24 -8.42
N ASP A 73 -10.17 -8.41 -9.64
CA ASP A 73 -9.14 -7.56 -10.22
C ASP A 73 -9.81 -6.32 -10.82
N PHE A 74 -9.60 -5.18 -10.17
CA PHE A 74 -10.17 -3.89 -10.52
C PHE A 74 -9.05 -2.83 -10.52
N THR A 75 -8.76 -2.29 -11.71
CA THR A 75 -7.65 -1.37 -11.97
C THR A 75 -8.13 -0.17 -12.78
N PRO A 76 -8.94 0.73 -12.18
CA PRO A 76 -9.28 1.99 -12.83
C PRO A 76 -8.03 2.89 -12.96
N PRO A 77 -8.12 3.99 -13.73
CA PRO A 77 -7.05 5.00 -13.75
C PRO A 77 -6.75 5.53 -12.34
N ASP A 78 -5.48 5.81 -12.05
CA ASP A 78 -5.10 6.40 -10.76
C ASP A 78 -5.64 7.83 -10.60
N TYR A 79 -5.76 8.56 -11.72
CA TYR A 79 -6.27 9.93 -11.74
C TYR A 79 -6.86 10.32 -13.11
N VAL A 80 -7.55 11.46 -13.11
CA VAL A 80 -8.14 12.12 -14.29
C VAL A 80 -7.88 13.61 -14.17
N LEU A 81 -7.22 14.22 -15.17
CA LEU A 81 -6.80 15.62 -15.15
C LEU A 81 -7.92 16.65 -15.33
N SER A 82 -9.10 16.18 -15.73
CA SER A 82 -10.26 17.06 -15.93
C SER A 82 -11.54 16.38 -15.48
N ALA A 83 -12.24 16.96 -14.52
CA ALA A 83 -13.62 16.60 -14.17
C ALA A 83 -14.60 16.86 -15.34
N ALA A 84 -14.19 17.67 -16.34
CA ALA A 84 -14.93 17.81 -17.59
C ALA A 84 -14.88 16.55 -18.46
N THR A 85 -14.01 15.59 -18.14
CA THR A 85 -14.07 14.22 -18.66
C THR A 85 -15.36 13.60 -18.15
N LYS A 86 -16.38 13.59 -19.03
CA LYS A 86 -17.73 13.22 -18.61
C LYS A 86 -17.77 11.77 -18.12
N SER A 87 -17.22 10.83 -18.90
CA SER A 87 -17.38 9.41 -18.64
C SER A 87 -16.08 8.61 -18.76
N ILE A 88 -15.90 7.64 -17.87
CA ILE A 88 -14.78 6.69 -17.86
C ILE A 88 -15.37 5.28 -17.87
N ALA A 89 -14.85 4.42 -18.76
CA ALA A 89 -15.19 3.01 -18.76
C ALA A 89 -14.46 2.29 -17.63
N LEU A 90 -15.22 1.57 -16.80
CA LEU A 90 -14.72 0.70 -15.75
C LEU A 90 -14.64 -0.73 -16.28
N SER A 91 -13.57 -1.43 -15.90
CA SER A 91 -13.37 -2.84 -16.19
C SER A 91 -12.86 -3.54 -14.96
N ALA A 92 -13.39 -4.72 -14.68
CA ALA A 92 -12.94 -5.59 -13.62
C ALA A 92 -13.21 -7.04 -14.00
N THR A 93 -12.36 -7.94 -13.54
CA THR A 93 -12.54 -9.38 -13.73
C THR A 93 -12.61 -10.07 -12.37
N SER A 94 -13.36 -11.17 -12.30
CA SER A 94 -13.39 -12.01 -11.10
C SER A 94 -12.66 -13.31 -11.36
N GLY A 95 -11.93 -13.80 -10.36
CA GLY A 95 -11.25 -15.10 -10.44
C GLY A 95 -12.21 -16.30 -10.61
N SER A 96 -13.50 -16.12 -10.30
CA SER A 96 -14.54 -17.14 -10.52
C SER A 96 -15.20 -17.06 -11.90
N GLY A 97 -14.94 -16.02 -12.69
CA GLY A 97 -15.62 -15.73 -13.94
C GLY A 97 -17.05 -15.18 -13.79
N LEU A 98 -17.52 -14.97 -12.56
CA LEU A 98 -18.83 -14.37 -12.29
C LEU A 98 -18.85 -12.86 -12.58
N PRO A 99 -20.01 -12.28 -12.95
CA PRO A 99 -20.10 -10.86 -13.31
C PRO A 99 -19.78 -9.93 -12.13
N VAL A 100 -19.13 -8.81 -12.45
CA VAL A 100 -18.79 -7.75 -11.50
C VAL A 100 -19.71 -6.56 -11.70
N THR A 101 -20.16 -5.97 -10.60
CA THR A 101 -20.97 -4.75 -10.57
C THR A 101 -20.17 -3.60 -9.96
N PHE A 102 -20.42 -2.38 -10.41
CA PHE A 102 -19.72 -1.19 -9.94
C PHE A 102 -20.67 -0.25 -9.22
N SER A 103 -20.14 0.45 -8.22
CA SER A 103 -20.86 1.48 -7.47
C SER A 103 -19.88 2.58 -7.04
N SER A 104 -20.37 3.81 -6.92
CA SER A 104 -19.57 4.89 -6.33
C SER A 104 -19.85 4.98 -4.83
N ASP A 105 -18.78 5.11 -4.06
CA ASP A 105 -18.83 5.37 -2.61
C ASP A 105 -18.77 6.89 -2.31
N THR A 106 -18.57 7.73 -3.33
CA THR A 106 -18.47 9.20 -3.23
C THR A 106 -19.37 9.88 -4.28
N PRO A 107 -20.70 9.78 -4.14
CA PRO A 107 -21.66 10.28 -5.12
C PRO A 107 -21.61 11.80 -5.36
N ALA A 108 -20.96 12.56 -4.47
CA ALA A 108 -20.72 13.99 -4.66
C ALA A 108 -19.58 14.30 -5.67
N VAL A 109 -18.66 13.35 -5.89
CA VAL A 109 -17.50 13.50 -6.78
C VAL A 109 -17.71 12.74 -8.09
N CYS A 110 -18.33 11.56 -8.02
CA CYS A 110 -18.56 10.71 -9.18
C CYS A 110 -19.78 9.79 -8.98
N THR A 111 -20.41 9.36 -10.07
CA THR A 111 -21.52 8.39 -10.03
C THR A 111 -21.24 7.24 -10.99
N VAL A 112 -21.86 6.08 -10.79
CA VAL A 112 -21.68 4.92 -11.65
C VAL A 112 -23.01 4.48 -12.21
N SER A 113 -23.06 4.24 -13.52
CA SER A 113 -24.20 3.62 -14.22
C SER A 113 -23.68 2.47 -15.08
N GLY A 114 -24.00 1.23 -14.70
CA GLY A 114 -23.44 0.03 -15.31
C GLY A 114 -21.92 -0.03 -15.10
N SER A 115 -21.15 -0.10 -16.18
CA SER A 115 -19.68 0.00 -16.17
C SER A 115 -19.16 1.39 -16.52
N THR A 116 -20.01 2.42 -16.51
CA THR A 116 -19.60 3.79 -16.82
C THR A 116 -19.58 4.64 -15.56
N LEU A 117 -18.40 5.15 -15.21
CA LEU A 117 -18.21 6.17 -14.19
C LEU A 117 -18.42 7.55 -14.81
N GLN A 118 -19.24 8.39 -14.18
CA GLN A 118 -19.43 9.79 -14.54
C GLN A 118 -18.78 10.68 -13.49
N LEU A 119 -17.91 11.60 -13.91
CA LEU A 119 -17.29 12.56 -13.00
C LEU A 119 -18.19 13.79 -12.83
N LEU A 120 -18.30 14.27 -11.60
CA LEU A 120 -19.18 15.39 -11.24
C LEU A 120 -18.40 16.59 -10.71
N ALA A 121 -17.33 16.35 -9.95
CA ALA A 121 -16.54 17.39 -9.32
C ALA A 121 -15.08 16.95 -9.13
N LYS A 122 -14.21 17.94 -8.89
CA LYS A 122 -12.86 17.73 -8.35
C LYS A 122 -12.92 17.02 -7.00
N GLY A 123 -11.99 16.09 -6.76
CA GLY A 123 -11.87 15.38 -5.49
C GLY A 123 -11.44 13.94 -5.65
N SER A 124 -11.48 13.19 -4.54
CA SER A 124 -11.24 11.75 -4.56
C SER A 124 -12.53 11.01 -4.89
N CYS A 125 -12.55 10.30 -6.02
CA CYS A 125 -13.64 9.43 -6.42
C CYS A 125 -13.37 7.99 -5.97
N ALA A 126 -14.13 7.52 -4.98
CA ALA A 126 -14.06 6.14 -4.52
C ALA A 126 -15.09 5.27 -5.26
N VAL A 127 -14.62 4.13 -5.78
CA VAL A 127 -15.43 3.19 -6.57
C VAL A 127 -15.22 1.78 -6.04
N SER A 128 -16.32 1.08 -5.84
CA SER A 128 -16.34 -0.33 -5.41
C SER A 128 -16.74 -1.23 -6.57
N ALA A 129 -15.92 -2.25 -6.83
CA ALA A 129 -16.21 -3.35 -7.75
C ALA A 129 -16.59 -4.60 -6.94
N LYS A 130 -17.86 -4.99 -7.01
CA LYS A 130 -18.46 -6.06 -6.21
C LYS A 130 -18.82 -7.26 -7.07
N GLN A 131 -18.42 -8.44 -6.61
CA GLN A 131 -18.87 -9.73 -7.13
C GLN A 131 -19.65 -10.43 -6.00
N ALA A 132 -20.93 -10.74 -6.23
CA ALA A 132 -21.89 -11.19 -5.20
C ALA A 132 -21.74 -12.65 -4.71
N GLY A 133 -20.76 -13.39 -5.20
CA GLY A 133 -20.63 -14.84 -4.99
C GLY A 133 -21.69 -15.66 -5.73
N ASN A 134 -21.74 -16.95 -5.42
CA ASN A 134 -22.82 -17.89 -5.77
C ASN A 134 -22.82 -19.07 -4.78
N GLU A 135 -23.40 -20.22 -5.13
CA GLU A 135 -23.39 -21.42 -4.29
C GLU A 135 -22.00 -21.97 -4.00
N SER A 136 -21.05 -21.78 -4.91
CA SER A 136 -19.68 -22.31 -4.83
C SER A 136 -18.66 -21.28 -4.36
N TYR A 137 -18.92 -19.98 -4.56
CA TYR A 137 -17.96 -18.89 -4.27
C TYR A 137 -18.52 -17.85 -3.30
N LYS A 138 -17.66 -17.33 -2.41
CA LYS A 138 -17.98 -16.25 -1.47
C LYS A 138 -18.06 -14.90 -2.18
N GLU A 139 -18.91 -13.99 -1.72
CA GLU A 139 -18.90 -12.59 -2.16
C GLU A 139 -17.53 -11.94 -1.91
N THR A 140 -17.11 -11.04 -2.80
CA THR A 140 -15.92 -10.21 -2.62
C THR A 140 -16.13 -8.81 -3.21
N THR A 141 -15.46 -7.80 -2.66
CA THR A 141 -15.50 -6.41 -3.14
C THR A 141 -14.10 -5.82 -3.10
N THR A 142 -13.71 -5.15 -4.17
CA THR A 142 -12.45 -4.40 -4.27
C THR A 142 -12.77 -2.92 -4.46
N GLN A 143 -12.25 -2.07 -3.57
CA GLN A 143 -12.38 -0.61 -3.68
C GLN A 143 -11.12 0.01 -4.29
N ARG A 144 -11.30 1.05 -5.11
CA ARG A 144 -10.24 1.86 -5.70
C ARG A 144 -10.60 3.34 -5.66
N TYR A 145 -9.57 4.18 -5.63
CA TYR A 145 -9.69 5.62 -5.61
C TYR A 145 -9.13 6.19 -6.91
N ILE A 146 -9.82 7.19 -7.46
CA ILE A 146 -9.42 7.95 -8.64
C ILE A 146 -9.32 9.41 -8.20
N ALA A 147 -8.15 10.01 -8.37
CA ALA A 147 -7.97 11.44 -8.13
C ALA A 147 -8.55 12.24 -9.31
N VAL A 148 -9.53 13.11 -9.07
CA VAL A 148 -10.17 13.95 -10.09
C VAL A 148 -9.69 15.39 -9.94
N ASP A 149 -9.11 15.94 -11.01
CA ASP A 149 -8.43 17.25 -11.02
C ASP A 149 -7.36 17.40 -9.93
N PRO A 150 -6.43 16.44 -9.77
CA PRO A 150 -5.33 16.62 -8.84
C PRO A 150 -4.29 17.60 -9.36
N LEU A 151 -3.51 18.16 -8.44
CA LEU A 151 -2.19 18.68 -8.78
C LEU A 151 -1.26 17.48 -9.06
N LEU A 152 -0.85 17.35 -10.32
CA LEU A 152 -0.01 16.24 -10.76
C LEU A 152 1.47 16.55 -10.50
N ILE A 153 2.12 15.79 -9.61
CA ILE A 153 3.57 15.84 -9.40
C ILE A 153 4.27 15.05 -10.50
N ALA A 154 3.82 13.80 -10.73
CA ALA A 154 4.38 12.89 -11.71
C ALA A 154 3.30 11.94 -12.28
N ASP A 155 3.47 11.51 -13.53
CA ASP A 155 2.74 10.41 -14.20
C ASP A 155 3.70 9.34 -14.71
N GLY A 156 4.76 9.13 -13.96
CA GLY A 156 5.89 8.31 -14.36
C GLY A 156 7.08 9.13 -14.79
N PHE A 157 8.05 8.36 -15.24
CA PHE A 157 9.42 8.77 -15.42
C PHE A 157 9.77 8.62 -16.90
N ALA A 158 10.59 9.52 -17.43
CA ALA A 158 11.10 9.34 -18.77
C ALA A 158 11.93 8.05 -18.83
N PRO A 159 11.65 7.11 -19.76
CA PRO A 159 12.49 5.94 -19.94
C PRO A 159 13.91 6.39 -20.30
N GLY A 160 14.87 5.96 -19.49
CA GLY A 160 16.25 6.41 -19.59
C GLY A 160 16.90 6.35 -18.22
N GLY A 161 18.13 5.88 -18.16
CA GLY A 161 18.85 5.65 -16.91
C GLY A 161 19.65 4.34 -16.93
N GLY A 162 20.77 4.34 -16.22
CA GLY A 162 21.62 3.16 -15.98
C GLY A 162 21.65 2.81 -14.50
N ARG A 163 22.47 1.84 -14.08
CA ARG A 163 22.71 1.60 -12.65
C ARG A 163 23.45 2.81 -12.03
N GLY A 164 23.27 3.06 -10.73
CA GLY A 164 23.93 4.15 -10.01
C GLY A 164 23.00 5.26 -9.46
N THR A 165 23.62 6.27 -8.85
CA THR A 165 23.04 7.56 -8.48
C THR A 165 22.63 8.28 -9.76
N MET A 166 21.38 8.72 -9.81
CA MET A 166 20.87 9.45 -10.98
C MET A 166 20.38 10.82 -10.55
N ASN A 167 21.07 11.86 -11.04
CA ASN A 167 20.69 13.26 -10.84
C ASN A 167 20.09 13.87 -12.13
N ASN A 168 19.87 13.07 -13.17
CA ASN A 168 19.44 13.47 -14.51
C ASN A 168 18.14 12.78 -14.97
N LEU A 169 17.45 12.07 -14.07
CA LEU A 169 16.12 11.55 -14.37
C LEU A 169 15.11 12.69 -14.35
N VAL A 170 14.04 12.53 -15.11
CA VAL A 170 12.92 13.47 -15.13
C VAL A 170 11.60 12.72 -15.09
N THR A 171 10.59 13.33 -14.49
CA THR A 171 9.20 12.91 -14.65
C THR A 171 8.74 13.18 -16.08
N LYS A 172 7.65 12.55 -16.53
CA LYS A 172 7.02 12.88 -17.82
C LYS A 172 6.54 14.34 -17.89
N GLN A 173 6.38 14.98 -16.73
CA GLN A 173 6.01 16.39 -16.56
C GLN A 173 7.24 17.32 -16.55
N GLY A 174 8.45 16.78 -16.73
CA GLY A 174 9.70 17.56 -16.81
C GLY A 174 10.25 18.04 -15.48
N GLY A 175 9.76 17.52 -14.34
CA GLY A 175 10.37 17.75 -13.03
C GLY A 175 11.59 16.85 -12.86
N ASN A 176 12.69 17.38 -12.32
CA ASN A 176 13.87 16.57 -12.03
C ASN A 176 13.55 15.48 -11.01
N VAL A 177 14.19 14.33 -11.17
CA VAL A 177 14.17 13.23 -10.22
C VAL A 177 15.60 12.94 -9.83
N TRP A 178 15.87 13.02 -8.53
CA TRP A 178 17.17 12.66 -7.99
C TRP A 178 17.03 11.45 -7.08
N VAL A 179 17.86 10.45 -7.34
CA VAL A 179 17.91 9.25 -6.50
C VAL A 179 19.25 9.20 -5.82
N ASN A 180 19.22 9.14 -4.49
CA ASN A 180 20.38 9.22 -3.62
C ASN A 180 21.28 10.44 -3.94
N PRO A 181 20.72 11.68 -4.06
CA PRO A 181 21.51 12.85 -4.40
C PRO A 181 22.56 13.16 -3.34
N TRP A 182 23.73 13.54 -3.83
CA TRP A 182 25.00 13.78 -3.12
C TRP A 182 25.01 14.90 -2.07
N ASP A 183 23.97 15.72 -1.95
CA ASP A 183 23.90 16.74 -0.89
C ASP A 183 23.54 16.09 0.45
N SER A 184 24.49 15.31 0.97
CA SER A 184 24.61 14.98 2.37
C SER A 184 25.82 15.74 2.89
N ALA A 185 25.70 16.37 4.07
CA ALA A 185 26.81 17.04 4.74
C ALA A 185 27.95 16.08 5.18
N LEU A 186 28.01 14.86 4.64
CA LEU A 186 28.77 13.74 5.18
C LEU A 186 30.04 13.41 4.41
N ASN A 187 30.30 14.03 3.25
CA ASN A 187 31.62 14.11 2.60
C ASN A 187 32.47 12.82 2.66
N ALA A 188 31.83 11.66 2.50
CA ALA A 188 32.47 10.39 2.84
C ALA A 188 33.32 9.82 1.69
N GLY A 189 33.19 10.33 0.47
CA GLY A 189 34.06 9.98 -0.67
C GLY A 189 33.95 8.54 -1.20
N TRP A 190 33.32 7.61 -0.48
CA TRP A 190 33.18 6.18 -0.84
C TRP A 190 31.77 5.77 -1.31
N GLU A 191 30.76 6.64 -1.22
CA GLU A 191 29.37 6.41 -1.68
C GLU A 191 29.23 6.57 -3.22
N TRP A 192 30.16 6.01 -3.99
CA TRP A 192 30.08 6.02 -5.47
C TRP A 192 29.08 4.98 -5.95
N CYS A 193 27.80 5.32 -5.89
CA CYS A 193 26.78 4.58 -6.60
C CYS A 193 26.83 5.02 -8.07
N ASP A 194 27.48 4.24 -8.92
CA ASP A 194 27.54 4.47 -10.36
C ASP A 194 27.17 3.18 -11.11
N ALA A 195 27.24 3.21 -12.45
CA ALA A 195 26.87 2.05 -13.24
C ALA A 195 27.76 0.81 -13.00
N SER A 196 28.94 0.97 -12.40
CA SER A 196 29.89 -0.09 -12.04
C SER A 196 29.67 -0.66 -10.64
N ALA A 197 28.80 -0.06 -9.83
CA ALA A 197 28.46 -0.48 -8.47
C ALA A 197 27.72 -1.83 -8.37
N GLY A 198 27.36 -2.50 -9.47
CA GLY A 198 26.68 -3.81 -9.38
C GLY A 198 25.31 -3.73 -8.68
N ASP A 199 24.98 -4.70 -7.83
CA ASP A 199 23.68 -4.77 -7.12
C ASP A 199 23.66 -4.00 -5.80
N TRP A 200 24.80 -3.50 -5.29
CA TRP A 200 24.85 -2.85 -3.98
C TRP A 200 24.24 -1.45 -3.96
N CYS A 201 24.10 -0.79 -5.12
CA CYS A 201 23.26 0.39 -5.24
C CYS A 201 22.83 0.57 -6.70
N TYR A 202 21.53 0.80 -6.90
CA TYR A 202 21.00 1.07 -8.23
C TYR A 202 19.73 1.90 -8.19
N SER A 203 19.44 2.53 -9.31
CA SER A 203 18.13 3.07 -9.60
C SER A 203 17.72 2.59 -10.99
N LYS A 204 16.44 2.33 -11.24
CA LYS A 204 15.97 1.82 -12.53
C LYS A 204 14.57 2.28 -12.82
N VAL A 205 14.37 2.87 -13.99
CA VAL A 205 13.04 3.16 -14.53
C VAL A 205 12.58 1.97 -15.36
N SER A 206 11.32 1.55 -15.20
CA SER A 206 10.73 0.51 -16.05
C SER A 206 10.67 0.93 -17.52
N THR A 207 10.62 -0.03 -18.44
CA THR A 207 10.62 0.26 -19.88
C THR A 207 9.48 1.18 -20.34
N ASP A 208 8.32 1.07 -19.69
CA ASP A 208 7.13 1.90 -19.93
C ASP A 208 7.14 3.22 -19.14
N GLY A 209 8.17 3.45 -18.32
CA GLY A 209 8.31 4.61 -17.45
C GLY A 209 7.33 4.65 -16.28
N SER A 210 6.61 3.56 -15.99
CA SER A 210 5.57 3.52 -14.96
C SER A 210 6.11 3.36 -13.55
N THR A 211 7.31 2.80 -13.36
CA THR A 211 7.93 2.65 -12.04
C THR A 211 9.37 3.14 -12.02
N LEU A 212 9.80 3.59 -10.83
CA LEU A 212 11.17 3.86 -10.47
C LEU A 212 11.53 2.98 -9.28
N ASP A 213 12.45 2.06 -9.50
CA ASP A 213 13.08 1.26 -8.46
C ASP A 213 14.35 1.95 -7.99
N SER A 214 14.60 1.92 -6.69
CA SER A 214 15.86 2.32 -6.09
C SER A 214 16.26 1.35 -4.99
N ALA A 215 17.54 0.99 -4.97
CA ALA A 215 18.15 0.14 -3.97
C ALA A 215 19.45 0.76 -3.48
N LEU A 216 19.72 0.56 -2.20
CA LEU A 216 20.99 0.81 -1.56
C LEU A 216 21.21 -0.33 -0.56
N HIS A 217 22.13 -1.23 -0.88
CA HIS A 217 22.54 -2.39 -0.10
C HIS A 217 23.99 -2.20 0.33
N ILE A 218 24.23 -1.49 1.43
CA ILE A 218 25.62 -1.15 1.80
C ILE A 218 26.35 -2.42 2.26
N PRO A 219 27.45 -2.85 1.59
CA PRO A 219 28.20 -4.03 2.00
C PRO A 219 28.86 -3.84 3.37
N ASP A 220 28.88 -4.89 4.19
CA ASP A 220 29.54 -4.92 5.50
C ASP A 220 31.01 -4.47 5.45
N THR A 221 31.69 -4.78 4.34
CA THR A 221 33.11 -4.47 4.11
C THR A 221 33.40 -2.99 3.87
N MET A 222 32.37 -2.17 3.59
CA MET A 222 32.53 -0.72 3.39
C MET A 222 32.55 0.07 4.71
N PHE A 223 32.21 -0.56 5.84
CA PHE A 223 32.25 0.07 7.15
C PHE A 223 33.63 -0.04 7.79
N THR A 224 34.45 0.99 7.66
CA THR A 224 35.84 1.04 8.20
C THR A 224 35.94 1.47 9.66
N GLY A 225 34.83 1.40 10.42
CA GLY A 225 34.72 1.84 11.81
C GLY A 225 34.34 3.32 11.96
N GLY A 226 33.49 3.62 12.95
CA GLY A 226 32.92 4.95 13.18
C GLY A 226 31.43 5.08 12.77
N TRP A 227 30.80 6.21 13.13
CA TRP A 227 29.41 6.50 12.76
C TRP A 227 29.30 6.77 11.25
N GLN A 228 28.62 5.89 10.53
CA GLN A 228 28.28 6.05 9.12
C GLN A 228 26.75 5.96 8.96
N TYR A 229 26.19 6.65 7.96
CA TYR A 229 24.75 6.59 7.65
C TYR A 229 24.53 6.35 6.17
N GLY A 230 23.69 5.37 5.84
CA GLY A 230 23.12 5.20 4.50
C GLY A 230 21.70 5.78 4.42
N PHE A 231 21.30 6.24 3.24
CA PHE A 231 19.93 6.68 2.99
C PHE A 231 19.51 6.36 1.57
N ASN A 232 18.40 5.61 1.41
CA ASN A 232 17.72 5.59 0.12
C ASN A 232 16.70 6.73 0.05
N ARG A 233 16.90 7.61 -0.92
CA ARG A 233 16.14 8.84 -1.11
C ARG A 233 15.74 8.98 -2.56
N ILE A 234 14.45 9.25 -2.78
CA ILE A 234 13.93 9.65 -4.09
C ILE A 234 13.33 11.03 -3.94
N ASP A 235 13.97 11.99 -4.60
CA ASP A 235 13.57 13.39 -4.68
C ASP A 235 12.87 13.62 -6.01
N ILE A 236 11.61 14.06 -5.98
CA ILE A 236 10.81 14.34 -7.17
C ILE A 236 10.41 15.80 -7.14
N PHE A 237 11.01 16.58 -8.03
CA PHE A 237 10.66 17.98 -8.19
C PHE A 237 9.33 18.13 -8.91
N ALA A 238 8.59 19.17 -8.55
CA ALA A 238 7.34 19.52 -9.21
C ALA A 238 7.56 19.77 -10.72
N PRO A 239 6.51 19.68 -11.55
CA PRO A 239 6.58 19.85 -13.00
C PRO A 239 7.43 21.05 -13.44
N GLY A 240 8.37 20.80 -14.37
CA GLY A 240 9.24 21.82 -14.95
C GLY A 240 10.36 22.35 -14.05
N LEU A 241 10.49 21.90 -12.79
CA LEU A 241 11.56 22.35 -11.90
C LEU A 241 12.77 21.41 -11.97
N SER A 242 13.96 22.00 -12.12
CA SER A 242 15.24 21.29 -12.11
C SER A 242 15.95 21.30 -10.75
N GLY A 243 15.46 22.06 -9.78
CA GLY A 243 16.10 22.22 -8.48
C GLY A 243 15.51 23.38 -7.67
N PHE A 244 16.11 23.64 -6.51
CA PHE A 244 15.77 24.82 -5.70
C PHE A 244 16.48 26.08 -6.22
N ASN A 245 15.85 27.23 -6.03
CA ASN A 245 16.51 28.51 -6.19
C ASN A 245 17.50 28.74 -5.04
N SER A 246 18.76 29.00 -5.34
CA SER A 246 19.80 29.22 -4.32
C SER A 246 19.76 30.63 -3.70
N SER A 247 19.16 31.60 -4.41
CA SER A 247 19.24 33.03 -4.11
C SER A 247 17.94 33.65 -3.58
N GLY A 248 16.88 32.85 -3.40
CA GLY A 248 15.59 33.31 -2.91
C GLY A 248 14.53 32.22 -2.97
N ASP A 249 13.26 32.59 -2.82
CA ASP A 249 12.15 31.65 -2.98
C ASP A 249 12.23 30.97 -4.37
N THR A 250 11.99 29.66 -4.41
CA THR A 250 11.85 28.90 -5.65
C THR A 250 10.51 29.26 -6.29
N VAL A 251 10.56 29.89 -7.46
CA VAL A 251 9.38 30.26 -8.25
C VAL A 251 8.92 29.05 -9.06
N GLY A 252 7.60 28.87 -9.21
CA GLY A 252 6.99 27.67 -9.79
C GLY A 252 6.64 26.62 -8.73
N GLY A 253 6.38 25.38 -9.16
CA GLY A 253 5.90 24.31 -8.30
C GLY A 253 4.37 24.22 -8.26
N LEU A 254 3.86 23.42 -7.33
CA LEU A 254 2.43 23.13 -7.20
C LEU A 254 1.84 23.90 -6.03
N GLN A 255 0.91 24.80 -6.31
CA GLN A 255 0.20 25.56 -5.28
C GLN A 255 -0.96 24.73 -4.73
N VAL A 256 -0.89 24.34 -3.46
CA VAL A 256 -2.03 23.74 -2.77
C VAL A 256 -3.10 24.80 -2.54
N THR A 257 -4.32 24.50 -2.97
CA THR A 257 -5.49 25.36 -2.84
C THR A 257 -6.54 24.66 -1.98
N THR A 258 -7.21 23.66 -2.54
CA THR A 258 -8.30 22.92 -1.89
C THR A 258 -7.94 21.48 -1.58
N GLU A 259 -6.79 21.03 -2.06
CA GLU A 259 -6.31 19.67 -1.91
C GLU A 259 -6.04 19.33 -0.44
N LYS A 260 -6.23 18.06 -0.10
CA LYS A 260 -6.20 17.55 1.27
C LYS A 260 -5.32 16.33 1.45
N ALA A 261 -4.90 15.65 0.38
CA ALA A 261 -4.05 14.47 0.49
C ALA A 261 -2.96 14.40 -0.58
N LEU A 262 -1.80 13.86 -0.21
CA LEU A 262 -0.77 13.39 -1.13
C LEU A 262 -1.04 11.93 -1.49
N GLY A 263 -1.30 11.65 -2.76
CA GLY A 263 -1.50 10.31 -3.31
C GLY A 263 -0.24 9.79 -4.01
N PHE A 264 0.13 8.54 -3.75
CA PHE A 264 1.21 7.84 -4.46
C PHE A 264 1.07 6.32 -4.31
N THR A 265 1.79 5.55 -5.13
CA THR A 265 1.89 4.10 -4.95
C THR A 265 3.36 3.72 -4.75
N MET A 266 3.61 2.88 -3.76
CA MET A 266 4.95 2.55 -3.28
C MET A 266 5.04 1.10 -2.83
N GLY A 267 6.20 0.48 -3.02
CA GLY A 267 6.53 -0.85 -2.53
C GLY A 267 7.87 -0.87 -1.82
N LEU A 268 7.96 -1.67 -0.76
CA LEU A 268 9.19 -1.93 -0.01
C LEU A 268 9.71 -3.34 -0.29
N GLY A 269 11.03 -3.51 -0.29
CA GLY A 269 11.66 -4.83 -0.26
C GLY A 269 11.22 -5.67 0.95
N LEU A 270 11.29 -7.00 0.82
CA LEU A 270 10.77 -7.94 1.83
C LEU A 270 11.44 -7.77 3.20
N ASP A 271 12.73 -7.48 3.24
CA ASP A 271 13.50 -7.33 4.49
C ASP A 271 13.06 -6.10 5.29
N LEU A 272 12.80 -4.99 4.59
CA LEU A 272 12.28 -3.75 5.18
C LEU A 272 10.86 -3.89 5.68
N TYR A 273 10.02 -4.55 4.87
CA TYR A 273 8.65 -4.86 5.27
C TYR A 273 8.65 -5.73 6.53
N SER A 274 9.44 -6.81 6.56
CA SER A 274 9.53 -7.72 7.70
C SER A 274 10.03 -7.03 8.96
N SER A 275 10.84 -5.99 8.80
CA SER A 275 11.36 -5.17 9.90
C SER A 275 10.47 -3.99 10.27
N ASN A 276 9.30 -3.87 9.63
CA ASN A 276 8.32 -2.83 9.84
C ASN A 276 8.98 -1.44 9.80
N LYS A 277 9.57 -1.07 8.66
CA LYS A 277 10.22 0.25 8.49
C LYS A 277 9.27 1.27 7.87
N PRO A 278 9.11 2.45 8.50
CA PRO A 278 8.39 3.54 7.87
C PRO A 278 9.28 4.28 6.87
N ILE A 279 8.65 5.01 5.97
CA ILE A 279 9.29 5.99 5.10
C ILE A 279 8.96 7.39 5.62
N VAL A 280 9.98 8.25 5.69
CA VAL A 280 9.76 9.67 5.89
C VAL A 280 9.37 10.28 4.56
N VAL A 281 8.19 10.88 4.50
CA VAL A 281 7.74 11.63 3.33
C VAL A 281 7.90 13.11 3.64
N HIS A 282 8.57 13.82 2.74
CA HIS A 282 8.76 15.25 2.82
C HIS A 282 8.04 15.99 1.70
N LEU A 283 7.53 17.17 2.06
CA LEU A 283 7.17 18.22 1.12
C LEU A 283 8.08 19.41 1.41
N ASP A 284 8.98 19.73 0.47
CA ASP A 284 9.75 20.97 0.54
C ASP A 284 8.99 22.06 -0.19
N LEU A 285 8.86 23.21 0.47
CA LEU A 285 8.19 24.37 -0.06
C LEU A 285 9.17 25.28 -0.80
N GLY A 286 8.66 26.04 -1.77
CA GLY A 286 9.44 27.04 -2.49
C GLY A 286 9.94 28.16 -1.57
N LYS A 287 9.36 28.31 -0.38
CA LYS A 287 9.77 29.28 0.62
C LYS A 287 11.19 29.00 1.13
N ARG A 288 12.11 29.94 0.91
CA ARG A 288 13.51 29.88 1.32
C ARG A 288 13.83 30.96 2.34
N ASN A 289 14.57 30.60 3.38
CA ASN A 289 15.13 31.54 4.34
C ASN A 289 16.45 30.98 4.90
N ASN A 290 17.39 31.85 5.28
CA ASN A 290 18.67 31.44 5.89
C ASN A 290 19.41 30.29 5.16
N GLY A 291 19.32 30.24 3.83
CA GLY A 291 20.01 29.23 3.03
C GLY A 291 19.32 27.87 2.88
N CYS A 292 18.12 27.67 3.43
CA CYS A 292 17.34 26.45 3.26
C CYS A 292 15.88 26.70 2.85
N ASN A 293 15.24 25.65 2.31
CA ASN A 293 13.82 25.65 1.97
C ASN A 293 13.01 25.01 3.10
N VAL A 294 11.86 25.59 3.41
CA VAL A 294 10.98 25.09 4.46
C VAL A 294 10.56 23.67 4.14
N ARG A 295 10.71 22.76 5.10
CA ARG A 295 10.39 21.34 4.95
C ARG A 295 9.29 20.90 5.89
N LEU A 296 8.31 20.23 5.31
CA LEU A 296 7.25 19.53 6.02
C LEU A 296 7.54 18.04 5.97
N SER A 297 7.20 17.32 7.04
CA SER A 297 7.49 15.90 7.16
C SER A 297 6.37 15.12 7.82
N THR A 298 6.22 13.86 7.42
CA THR A 298 5.40 12.86 8.12
C THR A 298 5.96 11.45 7.89
N LEU A 299 5.38 10.45 8.55
CA LEU A 299 5.72 9.04 8.36
C LEU A 299 4.62 8.27 7.63
N VAL A 300 5.04 7.35 6.78
CA VAL A 300 4.17 6.39 6.09
C VAL A 300 4.66 4.97 6.38
N TRP A 301 3.72 4.11 6.78
CA TRP A 301 3.97 2.70 7.06
C TRP A 301 3.39 1.86 5.94
N ALA A 302 4.14 0.85 5.47
CA ALA A 302 3.65 -0.13 4.52
C ALA A 302 2.91 -1.25 5.28
N PRO A 303 1.58 -1.35 5.20
CA PRO A 303 0.83 -2.33 5.98
C PRO A 303 0.97 -3.77 5.47
N LEU A 304 1.38 -3.95 4.21
CA LEU A 304 1.50 -5.25 3.51
C LEU A 304 2.70 -5.21 2.55
N PRO A 305 3.21 -6.36 2.09
CA PRO A 305 4.29 -6.39 1.11
C PRO A 305 3.79 -6.04 -0.30
N GLY A 306 4.71 -5.60 -1.17
CA GLY A 306 4.41 -5.26 -2.57
C GLY A 306 4.00 -3.80 -2.78
N LEU A 307 3.54 -3.47 -4.00
CA LEU A 307 3.10 -2.13 -4.37
C LEU A 307 1.71 -1.83 -3.80
N LEU A 308 1.63 -0.82 -2.94
CA LEU A 308 0.41 -0.36 -2.30
C LEU A 308 0.17 1.11 -2.61
N SER A 309 -1.11 1.48 -2.77
CA SER A 309 -1.51 2.87 -2.95
C SER A 309 -1.73 3.53 -1.58
N TYR A 310 -1.23 4.75 -1.43
CA TYR A 310 -1.29 5.55 -0.21
C TYR A 310 -1.99 6.88 -0.51
N GLY A 311 -2.85 7.29 0.41
CA GLY A 311 -3.35 8.66 0.51
C GLY A 311 -2.96 9.22 1.86
N VAL A 312 -2.00 10.13 1.88
CA VAL A 312 -1.49 10.76 3.10
C VAL A 312 -2.17 12.11 3.28
N PRO A 313 -3.03 12.28 4.30
CA PRO A 313 -3.62 13.58 4.61
C PRO A 313 -2.54 14.65 4.79
N LEU A 314 -2.73 15.82 4.16
CA LEU A 314 -1.78 16.93 4.23
C LEU A 314 -1.70 17.51 5.66
N ASP A 315 -2.75 17.35 6.46
CA ASP A 315 -2.79 17.73 7.87
C ASP A 315 -2.01 16.76 8.78
N ASN A 316 -1.44 15.67 8.25
CA ASN A 316 -0.46 14.84 8.96
C ASN A 316 0.96 15.42 8.92
N PHE A 317 1.24 16.39 8.04
CA PHE A 317 2.57 16.97 7.89
C PHE A 317 2.83 18.05 8.93
N ALA A 318 3.99 17.96 9.59
CA ALA A 318 4.49 18.95 10.53
C ALA A 318 5.68 19.71 9.90
N VAL A 319 5.86 20.99 10.23
CA VAL A 319 7.08 21.71 9.86
C VAL A 319 8.24 21.14 10.65
N THR A 320 9.23 20.56 9.98
CA THR A 320 10.46 20.05 10.63
C THR A 320 11.67 20.91 10.35
N ASP A 321 11.63 21.73 9.30
CA ASP A 321 12.63 22.75 9.05
C ASP A 321 11.92 24.05 8.66
N ALA A 322 11.91 25.02 9.58
CA ALA A 322 11.32 26.34 9.34
C ALA A 322 12.32 27.32 8.71
N CYS A 323 13.59 26.94 8.58
CA CYS A 323 14.62 27.80 7.99
C CYS A 323 14.75 29.18 8.68
N GLY A 324 14.42 29.26 9.97
CA GLY A 324 14.45 30.51 10.75
C GLY A 324 13.33 31.50 10.44
N LEU A 325 12.25 31.07 9.77
CA LEU A 325 11.05 31.91 9.59
C LEU A 325 10.39 32.21 10.95
N SER A 326 10.01 33.47 11.15
CA SER A 326 9.28 33.92 12.34
C SER A 326 7.83 33.44 12.32
N GLY A 327 7.27 33.16 13.50
CA GLY A 327 5.86 32.73 13.64
C GLY A 327 5.57 31.31 13.18
N VAL A 328 6.59 30.54 12.79
CA VAL A 328 6.47 29.13 12.39
C VAL A 328 6.86 28.24 13.57
N THR A 329 5.96 27.36 13.99
CA THR A 329 6.27 26.35 15.01
C THR A 329 6.84 25.11 14.34
N THR A 330 7.95 24.58 14.85
CA THR A 330 8.57 23.35 14.35
C THR A 330 8.28 22.16 15.26
N ALA A 331 8.30 20.97 14.68
CA ALA A 331 8.40 19.70 15.38
C ALA A 331 9.78 19.10 15.07
N SER A 332 10.35 18.33 16.00
CA SER A 332 11.59 17.61 15.78
C SER A 332 11.36 16.49 14.78
N LEU A 333 12.18 16.43 13.73
CA LEU A 333 12.17 15.29 12.82
C LEU A 333 12.50 14.00 13.57
N ASP A 334 13.50 14.05 14.46
CA ASP A 334 14.02 12.90 15.19
C ASP A 334 13.18 12.50 16.40
N ASP A 335 12.70 13.48 17.16
CA ASP A 335 12.01 13.21 18.42
C ASP A 335 10.50 13.13 18.30
N ASP A 336 9.90 13.75 17.29
CA ASP A 336 8.45 13.77 17.12
C ASP A 336 8.02 12.94 15.91
N VAL A 337 8.45 13.31 14.69
CA VAL A 337 7.97 12.68 13.45
C VAL A 337 8.46 11.23 13.35
N ARG A 338 9.76 10.97 13.54
CA ARG A 338 10.33 9.62 13.46
C ARG A 338 9.87 8.67 14.57
N LYS A 339 9.21 9.19 15.61
CA LYS A 339 8.64 8.39 16.70
C LYS A 339 7.13 8.20 16.58
N LEU A 340 6.51 8.58 15.46
CA LEU A 340 5.11 8.26 15.22
C LEU A 340 4.89 6.73 15.26
N PRO A 341 3.92 6.24 16.04
CA PRO A 341 3.70 4.80 16.17
C PRO A 341 3.11 4.21 14.88
N ASN A 342 3.43 2.95 14.54
CA ASN A 342 2.78 2.27 13.42
C ASN A 342 1.27 2.13 13.69
N PRO A 343 0.37 2.70 12.86
CA PRO A 343 -1.07 2.59 13.06
C PRO A 343 -1.65 1.22 12.69
N PHE A 344 -0.90 0.36 11.99
CA PHE A 344 -1.37 -0.92 11.44
C PHE A 344 -0.69 -2.13 12.09
N ASP A 345 -1.34 -3.30 12.02
CA ASP A 345 -0.74 -4.59 12.32
C ASP A 345 -0.16 -5.28 11.08
N SER A 346 0.35 -6.51 11.23
CA SER A 346 0.95 -7.30 10.14
C SER A 346 -0.04 -7.76 9.08
N THR A 347 -1.34 -7.55 9.27
CA THR A 347 -2.39 -7.83 8.29
C THR A 347 -2.86 -6.56 7.58
N GLY A 348 -2.33 -5.41 7.99
CA GLY A 348 -2.77 -4.10 7.55
C GLY A 348 -4.02 -3.57 8.24
N ALA A 349 -4.52 -4.25 9.28
CA ALA A 349 -5.68 -3.79 10.04
C ALA A 349 -5.28 -2.60 10.93
N PRO A 350 -6.15 -1.57 11.05
CA PRO A 350 -5.87 -0.41 11.88
C PRO A 350 -6.02 -0.76 13.38
N VAL A 351 -4.90 -1.01 14.06
CA VAL A 351 -4.88 -1.39 15.49
C VAL A 351 -4.42 -0.27 16.43
N ASN A 352 -3.63 0.69 15.92
CA ASN A 352 -2.99 1.75 16.72
C ASN A 352 -3.38 3.16 16.24
N ALA A 353 -4.49 3.28 15.51
CA ALA A 353 -4.95 4.55 14.94
C ALA A 353 -5.09 5.67 16.00
N ALA A 354 -5.57 5.33 17.20
CA ALA A 354 -5.69 6.29 18.31
C ALA A 354 -4.33 6.79 18.82
N ALA A 355 -3.34 5.90 18.94
CA ALA A 355 -1.99 6.27 19.37
C ALA A 355 -1.29 7.14 18.32
N PHE A 356 -1.44 6.80 17.03
CA PHE A 356 -0.94 7.61 15.93
C PHE A 356 -1.56 9.00 15.92
N LYS A 357 -2.89 9.09 16.05
CA LYS A 357 -3.59 10.36 16.17
C LYS A 357 -3.13 11.17 17.38
N ALA A 358 -2.99 10.56 18.55
CA ALA A 358 -2.52 11.24 19.75
C ALA A 358 -1.08 11.78 19.58
N ALA A 359 -0.21 11.05 18.88
CA ALA A 359 1.14 11.50 18.56
C ALA A 359 1.13 12.69 17.57
N LEU A 360 0.25 12.67 16.56
CA LEU A 360 0.03 13.82 15.68
C LEU A 360 -0.51 15.05 16.46
N ASP A 361 -1.43 14.84 17.39
CA ASP A 361 -2.04 15.90 18.20
C ASP A 361 -1.00 16.61 19.10
N LYS A 362 0.07 15.92 19.53
CA LYS A 362 1.21 16.56 20.21
C LYS A 362 1.96 17.56 19.33
N MET A 363 1.93 17.38 18.00
CA MET A 363 2.52 18.29 17.02
C MET A 363 1.50 19.30 16.45
N ALA A 364 0.32 19.45 17.05
CA ALA A 364 -0.78 20.24 16.47
C ALA A 364 -0.38 21.67 16.07
N ALA A 365 0.44 22.35 16.87
CA ALA A 365 0.90 23.70 16.54
C ALA A 365 1.81 23.74 15.30
N SER A 366 2.75 22.80 15.17
CA SER A 366 3.60 22.67 13.99
C SER A 366 2.79 22.28 12.75
N ARG A 367 1.80 21.38 12.89
CA ARG A 367 0.89 21.01 11.80
C ARG A 367 -0.02 22.17 11.37
N ALA A 368 -0.42 23.03 12.30
CA ALA A 368 -1.14 24.26 11.97
C ALA A 368 -0.27 25.22 11.16
N SER A 369 1.00 25.42 11.54
CA SER A 369 1.96 26.18 10.73
C SER A 369 2.15 25.56 9.34
N ALA A 370 2.25 24.24 9.24
CA ALA A 370 2.37 23.53 7.96
C ALA A 370 1.16 23.78 7.05
N ALA A 371 -0.06 23.70 7.60
CA ALA A 371 -1.28 23.97 6.85
C ALA A 371 -1.34 25.40 6.29
N THR A 372 -0.93 26.40 7.09
CA THR A 372 -0.82 27.79 6.62
C THR A 372 0.24 27.92 5.51
N LEU A 373 1.40 27.31 5.70
CA LEU A 373 2.50 27.39 4.75
C LEU A 373 2.16 26.74 3.40
N LEU A 374 1.49 25.57 3.40
CA LEU A 374 1.00 24.90 2.20
C LEU A 374 0.05 25.79 1.37
N GLN A 375 -0.79 26.60 2.02
CA GLN A 375 -1.70 27.51 1.32
C GLN A 375 -1.02 28.80 0.83
N SER A 376 0.17 29.10 1.33
CA SER A 376 0.90 30.35 1.05
C SER A 376 2.15 30.15 0.17
N SER A 377 2.52 28.90 -0.12
CA SER A 377 3.74 28.55 -0.85
C SER A 377 3.53 27.34 -1.74
N ASN A 378 4.31 27.28 -2.83
CA ASN A 378 4.30 26.14 -3.73
C ASN A 378 5.04 24.96 -3.11
N VAL A 379 4.52 23.76 -3.28
CA VAL A 379 5.27 22.51 -3.12
C VAL A 379 6.21 22.38 -4.32
N VAL A 380 7.51 22.33 -4.06
CA VAL A 380 8.53 22.29 -5.12
C VAL A 380 9.23 20.93 -5.21
N ARG A 381 9.26 20.16 -4.12
CA ARG A 381 9.80 18.81 -4.11
C ARG A 381 9.02 17.91 -3.17
N THR A 382 8.71 16.70 -3.63
CA THR A 382 8.28 15.58 -2.81
C THR A 382 9.45 14.63 -2.64
N ARG A 383 9.80 14.28 -1.42
CA ARG A 383 10.92 13.36 -1.13
C ARG A 383 10.44 12.16 -0.34
N PHE A 384 10.80 10.98 -0.84
CA PHE A 384 10.62 9.71 -0.14
C PHE A 384 11.97 9.31 0.43
N TRP A 385 12.05 9.22 1.75
CA TRP A 385 13.29 8.96 2.45
C TRP A 385 13.15 7.75 3.35
N LEU A 386 13.79 6.67 2.91
CA LEU A 386 14.00 5.47 3.70
C LEU A 386 15.38 5.55 4.37
N MET A 387 15.40 5.34 5.67
CA MET A 387 16.62 5.45 6.49
C MET A 387 17.13 4.08 6.89
N ASP A 388 18.36 3.74 6.48
CA ASP A 388 19.19 2.68 7.06
C ASP A 388 20.63 2.81 6.53
N ALA A 389 21.73 2.69 7.30
CA ALA A 389 21.90 2.21 8.66
C ALA A 389 22.97 3.08 9.36
N ASN A 390 22.80 3.28 10.66
CA ASN A 390 23.94 3.51 11.54
C ASN A 390 24.53 2.15 11.93
N VAL A 391 25.81 1.91 11.65
CA VAL A 391 26.49 0.63 11.93
C VAL A 391 26.43 0.23 13.41
N ASP A 392 26.49 1.23 14.31
CA ASP A 392 26.43 1.05 15.77
C ASP A 392 24.98 0.98 16.29
N LYS A 393 24.01 1.31 15.45
CA LYS A 393 22.57 1.31 15.75
C LYS A 393 21.76 0.76 14.58
N LYS A 394 22.17 -0.40 14.04
CA LYS A 394 21.40 -1.11 13.02
C LYS A 394 20.00 -1.26 13.58
N THR A 395 19.01 -0.66 12.95
CA THR A 395 17.65 -0.80 13.46
C THR A 395 17.13 -2.10 12.88
N ALA A 396 17.25 -3.21 13.61
CA ALA A 396 16.88 -4.56 13.17
C ALA A 396 17.74 -5.18 12.04
N GLY A 397 19.00 -4.75 11.89
CA GLY A 397 20.01 -5.50 11.11
C GLY A 397 19.92 -5.39 9.59
N ILE A 398 19.22 -4.39 9.04
CA ILE A 398 19.01 -4.25 7.60
C ILE A 398 20.08 -3.37 6.97
N TYR A 399 20.60 -3.82 5.83
CA TYR A 399 21.53 -3.07 4.97
C TYR A 399 20.93 -2.66 3.64
N ALA A 400 19.77 -3.22 3.30
CA ALA A 400 19.09 -3.07 2.03
C ALA A 400 17.86 -2.18 2.17
N SER A 401 17.83 -1.09 1.42
CA SER A 401 16.74 -0.11 1.47
C SER A 401 15.94 -0.05 0.17
N ASP A 402 15.46 -1.17 -0.34
CA ASP A 402 14.74 -1.25 -1.61
C ASP A 402 13.38 -0.55 -1.57
N LEU A 403 13.20 0.39 -2.49
CA LEU A 403 12.03 1.22 -2.63
C LEU A 403 11.62 1.28 -4.11
N THR A 404 10.38 0.90 -4.38
CA THR A 404 9.75 1.11 -5.70
C THR A 404 8.68 2.19 -5.57
N ILE A 405 8.66 3.15 -6.49
CA ILE A 405 7.62 4.17 -6.61
C ILE A 405 6.93 4.04 -7.98
N LYS A 406 5.60 3.99 -7.97
CA LYS A 406 4.81 4.13 -9.20
C LYS A 406 4.73 5.59 -9.59
N GLY A 407 4.72 5.82 -10.89
CA GLY A 407 4.80 7.12 -11.52
C GLY A 407 3.72 8.12 -11.15
N ALA A 408 2.48 7.67 -10.91
CA ALA A 408 1.37 8.54 -10.56
C ALA A 408 1.51 9.05 -9.13
N ILE A 409 1.84 10.34 -8.99
CA ILE A 409 1.97 11.04 -7.72
C ILE A 409 1.17 12.33 -7.80
N THR A 410 0.24 12.51 -6.88
CA THR A 410 -0.78 13.56 -6.94
C THR A 410 -0.95 14.25 -5.60
N ILE A 411 -1.39 15.51 -5.63
CA ILE A 411 -1.97 16.19 -4.47
C ILE A 411 -3.44 16.45 -4.82
N GLN A 412 -4.38 15.90 -4.04
CA GLN A 412 -5.82 15.84 -4.36
C GLN A 412 -6.69 16.49 -3.30
#